data_AF-A0A967GV22-F1
#
_entry.id   AF-A0A967GV22-F1
#
_cell.length_a   1.000
_cell.length_b   1.000
_cell.length_c   1.000
_cell.angle_alpha   90.00
_cell.angle_beta   90.00
_cell.angle_gamma   90.00
#
_symmetry.space_group_name_H-M   'P 1'
#
loop_
_entity.id
_entity.type
_entity.pdbx_description
1 polymer ?
#
loop_
_entity_poly.entity_id
_entity_poly.type
_entity_poly.pdbx_seq_one_letter_code
_entity_poly.pdbx_strand_id
1 'polypeptide(L)'
;MRAFIVRKDTKGHGTGRQIEGNLEAGCRVVIVDDVVTTGGSTLKAIEAAESAGHEVVAVLCLVDRGEGGAEALARWPFYPLFRREEIFQKSDGFSPQKEA
;
A
#
# COMPACT_ATOMS: atom_id res chain seq x y z
N MET A 1 8.30 16.68 4.93
CA MET A 1 7.69 15.34 5.14
C MET A 1 8.74 14.30 4.79
N ARG A 2 8.92 13.27 5.64
CA ARG A 2 9.83 12.14 5.34
C ARG A 2 9.04 11.09 4.56
N ALA A 3 9.64 10.53 3.52
CA ALA A 3 9.01 9.50 2.69
C ALA A 3 10.04 8.42 2.35
N PHE A 4 9.54 7.24 2.03
CA PHE A 4 10.33 6.11 1.60
C PHE A 4 9.57 5.32 0.52
N ILE A 5 10.30 4.54 -0.25
CA ILE A 5 9.76 3.65 -1.27
C ILE A 5 10.29 2.24 -1.00
N VAL A 6 9.41 1.24 -1.13
CA VAL A 6 9.81 -0.17 -1.13
C VAL A 6 9.99 -0.65 -2.56
N ARG A 7 11.16 -1.20 -2.87
CA ARG A 7 11.49 -1.76 -4.18
C ARG A 7 11.02 -3.21 -4.31
N LYS A 8 10.57 -3.56 -5.51
CA LYS A 8 10.05 -4.89 -5.85
C LYS A 8 11.13 -5.98 -5.90
N ASP A 9 12.37 -5.63 -6.26
CA ASP A 9 13.51 -6.55 -6.36
C ASP A 9 14.80 -5.92 -5.82
N THR A 10 15.61 -6.73 -5.12
CA THR A 10 17.00 -6.41 -4.79
C THR A 10 17.88 -6.75 -5.99
N LYS A 11 18.18 -5.76 -6.85
CA LYS A 11 19.19 -5.96 -7.91
C LYS A 11 20.53 -6.32 -7.24
N GLY A 12 21.13 -7.44 -7.67
CA GLY A 12 22.27 -8.13 -7.04
C GLY A 12 23.60 -7.39 -6.97
N HIS A 13 23.64 -6.06 -7.13
CA HIS A 13 24.84 -5.27 -6.95
C HIS A 13 24.51 -4.00 -6.15
N GLY A 14 24.87 -3.99 -4.87
CA GLY A 14 24.60 -2.94 -3.88
C GLY A 14 24.34 -3.51 -2.48
N THR A 15 23.98 -2.67 -1.50
CA THR A 15 23.69 -3.07 -0.11
C THR A 15 22.44 -3.94 0.07
N GLY A 16 21.76 -4.31 -1.01
CA GLY A 16 20.57 -5.19 -0.96
C GLY A 16 19.38 -4.60 -0.22
N ARG A 17 19.35 -3.28 0.02
CA ARG A 17 18.25 -2.63 0.75
C ARG A 17 17.01 -2.50 -0.15
N GLN A 18 15.89 -3.01 0.33
CA GLN A 18 14.58 -2.85 -0.32
C GLN A 18 13.96 -1.46 -0.07
N ILE A 19 14.44 -0.72 0.93
CA ILE A 19 13.93 0.61 1.29
C ILE A 19 14.88 1.70 0.77
N GLU A 20 14.31 2.64 0.03
CA GLU A 20 14.96 3.90 -0.34
C GLU A 20 14.27 5.06 0.37
N GLY A 21 15.05 5.92 1.05
CA GLY A 21 14.52 7.06 1.79
C GLY A 21 15.35 7.39 3.02
N ASN A 22 15.14 8.59 3.60
CA ASN A 22 15.83 9.03 4.81
C ASN A 22 14.98 8.73 6.05
N LEU A 23 14.91 7.45 6.42
CA LEU A 23 14.26 6.99 7.64
C LEU A 23 15.31 6.56 8.68
N GLU A 24 15.11 6.99 9.91
CA GLU A 24 15.85 6.48 11.06
C GLU A 24 15.23 5.15 11.52
N ALA A 25 16.05 4.25 12.05
CA ALA A 25 15.55 3.02 12.66
C ALA A 25 14.53 3.35 13.77
N GLY A 26 13.48 2.53 13.91
CA GLY A 26 12.40 2.76 14.87
C GLY A 26 11.37 3.80 14.45
N CYS A 27 11.47 4.40 13.25
CA CYS A 27 10.40 5.27 12.75
C CYS A 27 9.06 4.53 12.67
N ARG A 28 8.00 5.19 13.13
CA ARG A 28 6.61 4.80 12.90
C ARG A 28 6.21 5.22 11.48
N VAL A 29 5.74 4.27 10.67
CA VAL A 29 5.46 4.48 9.24
C VAL A 29 4.06 4.01 8.86
N VAL A 30 3.49 4.66 7.86
CA VAL A 30 2.25 4.26 7.21
C VAL A 30 2.60 3.73 5.82
N ILE A 31 2.08 2.55 5.48
CA ILE A 31 2.17 2.05 4.10
C ILE A 31 1.03 2.66 3.30
N VAL A 32 1.36 3.23 2.13
CA VAL A 32 0.40 3.84 1.22
C VAL A 32 0.41 3.05 -0.08
N ASP A 33 -0.77 2.61 -0.50
CA ASP A 33 -1.00 1.89 -1.76
C ASP A 33 -2.05 2.63 -2.60
N ASP A 34 -2.02 2.48 -3.93
CA ASP A 34 -3.07 3.04 -4.77
C ASP A 34 -4.32 2.16 -4.70
N VAL A 35 -4.16 0.86 -4.97
CA VAL A 35 -5.25 -0.10 -5.04
C VAL A 35 -4.88 -1.37 -4.28
N VAL A 36 -5.72 -1.73 -3.31
CA VAL A 36 -5.60 -3.00 -2.60
C VAL A 36 -6.58 -4.01 -3.20
N THR A 37 -6.04 -5.10 -3.74
CA THR A 37 -6.82 -6.29 -4.18
C THR A 37 -6.79 -7.36 -3.08
N THR A 38 -5.85 -8.30 -3.17
CA THR A 38 -5.62 -9.36 -2.20
C THR A 38 -4.70 -8.91 -1.05
N GLY A 39 -4.11 -7.72 -1.14
CA GLY A 39 -3.14 -7.18 -0.17
C GLY A 39 -1.71 -7.72 -0.30
N GLY A 40 -1.42 -8.62 -1.24
CA GLY A 40 -0.11 -9.28 -1.33
C GLY A 40 1.08 -8.33 -1.59
N SER A 41 0.90 -7.29 -2.41
CA SER A 41 1.95 -6.27 -2.62
C SER A 41 2.17 -5.43 -1.38
N THR A 42 1.07 -5.04 -0.72
CA THR A 42 1.08 -4.24 0.50
C THR A 42 1.76 -5.00 1.65
N LEU A 43 1.48 -6.30 1.81
CA LEU A 43 2.14 -7.16 2.79
C LEU A 43 3.66 -7.23 2.59
N LYS A 44 4.13 -7.36 1.34
CA LYS A 44 5.57 -7.32 1.05
C LYS A 44 6.20 -5.97 1.43
N ALA A 45 5.47 -4.87 1.25
CA ALA A 45 5.94 -3.56 1.68
C ALA A 45 6.02 -3.43 3.21
N ILE A 46 5.04 -4.00 3.92
CA ILE A 46 5.05 -4.09 5.38
C ILE A 46 6.26 -4.91 5.86
N GLU A 47 6.44 -6.12 5.31
CA GLU A 47 7.56 -7.00 5.66
C GLU A 47 8.92 -6.32 5.44
N ALA A 48 9.07 -5.59 4.32
CA ALA A 48 10.28 -4.83 4.04
C ALA A 48 10.53 -3.72 5.08
N ALA A 49 9.48 -2.95 5.43
CA ALA A 49 9.53 -1.90 6.44
C ALA A 49 9.89 -2.43 7.84
N GLU A 50 9.22 -3.49 8.29
CA GLU A 50 9.48 -4.12 9.58
C GLU A 50 10.88 -4.75 9.63
N SER A 51 11.33 -5.39 8.53
CA SER A 51 12.69 -5.96 8.41
C SER A 51 13.78 -4.90 8.45
N ALA A 52 13.47 -3.66 8.06
CA ALA A 52 14.38 -2.51 8.19
C ALA A 52 14.33 -1.86 9.59
N GLY A 53 13.54 -2.41 10.51
CA GLY A 53 13.42 -1.92 11.89
C GLY A 53 12.43 -0.76 12.05
N HIS A 54 11.48 -0.59 11.13
CA HIS A 54 10.41 0.39 11.26
C HIS A 54 9.14 -0.24 11.84
N GLU A 55 8.34 0.56 12.55
CA GLU A 55 7.05 0.13 13.08
C GLU A 55 5.95 0.54 12.09
N VAL A 56 5.31 -0.44 11.43
CA VAL A 56 4.15 -0.15 10.58
C VAL A 56 2.93 0.06 11.47
N VAL A 57 2.36 1.26 11.45
CA VAL A 57 1.25 1.63 12.35
C VAL A 57 -0.11 1.64 11.66
N ALA A 58 -0.15 1.69 10.33
CA ALA A 58 -1.37 1.66 9.54
C ALA A 58 -1.06 1.40 8.06
N VAL A 59 -2.11 1.03 7.33
CA VAL A 59 -2.14 0.98 5.88
C VAL A 59 -3.23 1.93 5.37
N LEU A 60 -2.88 2.75 4.39
CA LEU A 60 -3.81 3.62 3.66
C LEU A 60 -3.85 3.17 2.20
N CYS A 61 -5.04 3.10 1.61
CA CYS A 61 -5.14 3.00 0.16
C CYS A 61 -6.18 3.94 -0.44
N LEU A 62 -6.05 4.24 -1.73
CA LEU A 62 -7.06 5.02 -2.43
C LEU A 62 -8.31 4.17 -2.68
N VAL A 63 -8.16 2.94 -3.17
CA VAL A 63 -9.28 2.03 -3.45
C VAL A 63 -9.03 0.64 -2.86
N ASP A 64 -9.97 0.16 -2.05
CA ASP A 64 -10.10 -1.26 -1.72
C ASP A 64 -11.06 -1.95 -2.71
N ARG A 65 -10.58 -3.00 -3.38
CA ARG A 65 -11.36 -3.74 -4.38
C ARG A 65 -12.28 -4.81 -3.78
N GLY A 66 -12.17 -5.11 -2.49
CA GLY A 66 -12.98 -6.14 -1.84
C GLY A 66 -12.59 -7.56 -2.27
N GLU A 67 -11.30 -7.79 -2.52
CA GLU A 67 -10.76 -9.08 -3.01
C GLU A 67 -9.93 -9.82 -1.95
N GLY A 68 -10.22 -9.60 -0.67
CA GLY A 68 -9.53 -10.25 0.47
C GLY A 68 -8.42 -9.42 1.11
N GLY A 69 -8.14 -8.21 0.60
CA GLY A 69 -7.07 -7.36 1.10
C GLY A 69 -7.29 -6.84 2.52
N ALA A 70 -8.53 -6.49 2.89
CA ALA A 70 -8.85 -6.05 4.24
C ALA A 70 -8.60 -7.16 5.27
N GLU A 71 -8.95 -8.41 4.94
CA GLU A 71 -8.72 -9.59 5.74
C GLU A 71 -7.23 -9.90 5.86
N ALA A 72 -6.49 -9.84 4.75
CA ALA A 72 -5.05 -10.04 4.72
C ALA A 72 -4.29 -9.01 5.58
N LEU A 73 -4.83 -7.79 5.69
CA LEU A 73 -4.23 -6.67 6.42
C LEU A 73 -4.81 -6.47 7.83
N ALA A 74 -5.67 -7.37 8.32
CA ALA A 74 -6.43 -7.20 9.58
C ALA A 74 -5.58 -6.98 10.85
N ARG A 75 -4.27 -7.25 10.79
CA ARG A 75 -3.31 -6.98 11.88
C ARG A 75 -2.99 -5.49 12.03
N TRP A 76 -3.19 -4.68 10.99
CA TRP A 76 -2.92 -3.25 11.00
C TRP A 76 -4.23 -2.48 10.77
N PRO A 77 -4.38 -1.28 11.37
CA PRO A 77 -5.43 -0.37 10.97
C PRO A 77 -5.38 -0.12 9.45
N PHE A 78 -6.47 -0.44 8.76
CA PHE A 78 -6.59 -0.30 7.31
C PHE A 78 -7.63 0.77 6.95
N TYR A 79 -7.18 1.78 6.20
CA TYR A 79 -7.97 2.95 5.84
C TYR A 79 -8.07 3.08 4.31
N PRO A 80 -9.05 2.43 3.66
CA PRO A 80 -9.36 2.75 2.27
C PRO A 80 -10.09 4.09 2.19
N LEU A 81 -9.74 4.93 1.21
CA LEU A 81 -10.50 6.16 0.94
C LEU A 81 -11.84 5.86 0.27
N PHE A 82 -11.84 4.85 -0.61
CA PHE A 82 -13.04 4.34 -1.26
C PHE A 82 -13.02 2.83 -1.30
N ARG A 83 -14.21 2.22 -1.19
CA ARG A 83 -14.43 0.85 -1.62
C ARG A 83 -14.95 0.83 -3.05
N ARG A 84 -14.63 -0.22 -3.79
CA ARG A 84 -15.12 -0.44 -5.16
C ARG A 84 -16.63 -0.25 -5.27
N GLU A 85 -17.38 -0.76 -4.29
CA GLU A 85 -18.84 -0.66 -4.23
C GLU A 85 -19.34 0.80 -4.13
N GLU A 86 -18.60 1.66 -3.43
CA GLU A 86 -18.95 3.08 -3.23
C GLU A 86 -18.69 3.91 -4.49
N ILE A 87 -17.71 3.50 -5.30
CA ILE A 87 -17.38 4.15 -6.57
C ILE A 87 -18.49 3.88 -7.60
N PHE A 88 -18.95 2.63 -7.70
CA PHE A 88 -19.95 2.26 -8.70
C PHE A 88 -21.39 2.70 -8.34
N GLN A 89 -21.70 2.95 -7.07
CA GLN A 89 -23.00 3.48 -6.65
C GLN A 89 -23.21 4.97 -6.96
N LYS A 90 -22.14 5.74 -7.19
CA LYS A 90 -22.20 7.16 -7.57
C LYS A 90 -22.25 7.40 -9.09
N SER A 91 -22.58 6.38 -9.88
CA SER A 91 -22.58 6.47 -11.35
C SER A 91 -23.90 6.97 -11.96
N ASP A 92 -24.69 7.78 -11.23
CA ASP A 92 -25.64 8.70 -11.85
C ASP A 92 -24.86 9.87 -12.50
N GLY A 93 -24.06 9.58 -13.53
CA GLY A 93 -23.38 10.62 -14.34
C GLY A 93 -22.00 10.28 -14.91
N PHE A 94 -21.38 9.15 -14.55
CA PHE A 94 -20.09 8.77 -15.15
C PHE A 94 -20.28 7.80 -16.32
N SER A 95 -20.25 8.35 -17.55
CA SER A 95 -20.10 7.56 -18.77
C SER A 95 -18.60 7.46 -19.10
N PRO A 96 -17.96 6.28 -18.99
CA PRO A 96 -16.59 6.13 -19.47
C PRO A 96 -16.59 6.33 -20.99
N GLN A 97 -15.91 7.37 -21.47
CA GLN A 97 -15.62 7.46 -22.90
C GLN A 97 -14.67 6.31 -23.24
N LYS A 98 -15.13 5.41 -24.13
CA LYS A 98 -14.25 4.42 -24.75
C LYS A 98 -13.22 5.17 -25.57
N GLU A 99 -11.96 5.16 -25.14
CA GLU A 99 -10.86 5.51 -26.03
C GLU A 99 -10.65 4.36 -27.04
N ALA A 100 -10.51 4.76 -28.29
CA ALA A 100 -10.38 3.92 -29.48
C ALA A 100 -8.95 3.46 -29.71
#